data_AF-A0AAV9Z0Z7-F1
#
_entry.id   AF-A0AAV9Z0Z7-F1
#
_cell.length_a   1.000
_cell.length_b   1.000
_cell.length_c   1.000
_cell.angle_alpha   90.00
_cell.angle_beta   90.00
_cell.angle_gamma   90.00
#
_symmetry.space_group_name_H-M   'P 1'
#
loop_
_entity.id
_entity.type
_entity.pdbx_description
1 polymer ?
#
loop_
_entity_poly.entity_id
_entity_poly.type
_entity_poly.pdbx_seq_one_letter_code
_entity_poly.pdbx_strand_id
1 'polypeptide(L)'
;MSVQVNYELELKECKCEITVYRHKQWRGEISAGSCDLKQCWEAGVRTAESMLRKHSVSEPKSFAEHFSRPNVDLLRPFGGKYPALSAENDRSLASTSPTDPSSVDMSINPVSQFDYQAALDKAQSVATSSEPHSVFASIDSDGRVCHKKTIVRTYFDMTQNIHSSHDRLQRVRGFTIGGKTWEREDVDGSTVSPLTHFMFGDLFATFLCYNGTHLGLALGRTTLIKRGLPGSKSPSMSAIPLAEINLPTSPWTICGQILSLIPLETDGSEWVWDGKFVSLLPKKKGKSTTGNINVPQMRNLQFSVSSRLIEPIALDDRREVTRNAEYIQQVVGSNSEREKTWIFPNKTLLSAWMRLKDRIENDSTLHDKLPVFAAVGDGSFPYLAAPAEGYQGVFYSFSVVDTPIYAALINRQACRVCGKSVKDTDIQTHMGEHIRKSLREISEDGIKFPVAESYPCGTCGRSMDDGACPVRIKSGKCDSDSSAYAFQIRAASTFRETRPCTNVPIPCPFDCQQTHWKYNFPQHLNEFHPSWRAAASPSFIEQITVTRHEELKLGIPDSKATVWPLPLPPDPPFSPSCGQKRAAPRSPRTPRRLHCRDNENGATPPFQGRWQIGRQTN
;
A
#
# COMPACT_ATOMS: atom_id res chain seq x y z
N MET A 1 -21.85 -32.10 -65.23
CA MET A 1 -22.29 -31.25 -64.09
C MET A 1 -21.44 -31.62 -62.89
N SER A 2 -20.34 -30.91 -62.67
CA SER A 2 -19.42 -31.11 -61.55
C SER A 2 -19.51 -29.88 -60.65
N VAL A 3 -20.06 -30.06 -59.44
CA VAL A 3 -20.14 -29.00 -58.43
C VAL A 3 -18.88 -29.11 -57.57
N GLN A 4 -17.98 -28.13 -57.69
CA GLN A 4 -16.89 -27.93 -56.74
C GLN A 4 -17.46 -27.25 -55.49
N VAL A 5 -17.29 -27.91 -54.33
CA VAL A 5 -17.55 -27.32 -53.02
C VAL A 5 -16.20 -26.89 -52.45
N ASN A 6 -15.97 -25.58 -52.38
CA ASN A 6 -14.83 -25.00 -51.68
C ASN A 6 -15.14 -24.98 -50.17
N TYR A 7 -14.33 -25.67 -49.37
CA TYR A 7 -14.24 -25.45 -47.93
C TYR A 7 -13.07 -24.50 -47.66
N GLU A 8 -13.37 -23.25 -47.30
CA GLU A 8 -12.42 -22.38 -46.61
C GLU A 8 -12.27 -22.89 -45.17
N LEU A 9 -11.12 -23.50 -44.88
CA LEU A 9 -10.67 -23.81 -43.53
C LEU A 9 -10.05 -22.54 -42.93
N GLU A 10 -10.84 -21.80 -42.13
CA GLU A 10 -10.28 -20.82 -41.20
C GLU A 10 -9.41 -21.55 -40.16
N LEU A 11 -8.08 -21.43 -40.30
CA LEU A 11 -7.11 -21.77 -39.27
C LEU A 11 -7.30 -20.82 -38.09
N LYS A 12 -8.14 -21.20 -37.12
CA LYS A 12 -8.13 -20.58 -35.78
C LYS A 12 -6.81 -20.92 -35.10
N GLU A 13 -6.05 -19.88 -34.76
CA GLU A 13 -4.84 -20.00 -33.94
C GLU A 13 -5.15 -20.75 -32.64
N CYS A 14 -4.63 -21.98 -32.50
CA CYS A 14 -4.61 -22.69 -31.23
C CYS A 14 -3.67 -21.96 -30.26
N LYS A 15 -4.23 -21.14 -29.37
CA LYS A 15 -3.50 -20.64 -28.19
C LYS A 15 -3.41 -21.77 -27.16
N CYS A 16 -2.29 -22.49 -27.17
CA CYS A 16 -1.94 -23.41 -26.09
C CYS A 16 -1.48 -22.61 -24.85
N GLU A 17 -2.42 -22.07 -24.08
CA GLU A 17 -2.11 -21.50 -22.76
C GLU A 17 -2.02 -22.63 -21.72
N ILE A 18 -0.80 -22.94 -21.27
CA ILE A 18 -0.59 -23.84 -20.12
C ILE A 18 -1.03 -23.08 -18.86
N THR A 19 -2.28 -23.25 -18.48
CA THR A 19 -2.83 -22.67 -17.25
C THR A 19 -2.47 -23.57 -16.06
N VAL A 20 -1.61 -23.07 -15.16
CA VAL A 20 -1.28 -23.78 -13.92
C VAL A 20 -2.42 -23.58 -12.90
N TYR A 21 -3.32 -24.56 -12.81
CA TYR A 21 -4.38 -24.58 -11.80
C TYR A 21 -3.82 -24.98 -10.43
N ARG A 22 -4.18 -24.25 -9.38
CA ARG A 22 -3.87 -24.67 -8.00
C ARG A 22 -4.76 -25.87 -7.63
N HIS A 23 -4.25 -26.82 -6.85
CA HIS A 23 -4.98 -28.02 -6.42
C HIS A 23 -6.39 -27.74 -5.84
N LYS A 24 -6.60 -26.58 -5.18
CA LYS A 24 -7.92 -26.19 -4.63
C LYS A 24 -8.94 -25.76 -5.68
N GLN A 25 -8.54 -25.62 -6.93
CA GLN A 25 -9.39 -25.20 -8.06
C GLN A 25 -9.81 -26.37 -8.95
N TRP A 26 -9.38 -27.60 -8.65
CA TRP A 26 -9.75 -28.78 -9.42
C TRP A 26 -11.15 -29.25 -8.99
N ARG A 27 -12.10 -29.28 -9.94
CA ARG A 27 -13.41 -29.94 -9.77
C ARG A 27 -13.73 -30.72 -11.05
N GLY A 28 -14.02 -32.02 -10.90
CA GLY A 28 -14.33 -32.94 -12.01
C GLY A 28 -13.10 -33.68 -12.57
N GLU A 29 -13.35 -34.56 -13.55
CA GLU A 29 -12.30 -35.22 -14.32
C GLU A 29 -11.68 -34.22 -15.30
N ILE A 30 -10.36 -34.02 -15.19
CA ILE A 30 -9.60 -33.19 -16.10
C ILE A 30 -8.84 -34.13 -17.02
N SER A 31 -9.12 -34.07 -18.32
CA SER A 31 -8.28 -34.66 -19.35
C SER A 31 -7.37 -33.57 -19.93
N ALA A 32 -6.09 -33.89 -20.10
CA ALA A 32 -5.18 -33.03 -20.87
C ALA A 32 -5.53 -33.18 -22.35
N GLY A 33 -5.79 -32.07 -23.04
CA GLY A 33 -5.89 -32.07 -24.50
C GLY A 33 -4.56 -32.47 -25.14
N SER A 34 -4.60 -32.96 -26.39
CA SER A 34 -3.38 -33.23 -27.15
C SER A 34 -2.58 -31.95 -27.36
N CYS A 35 -1.36 -31.88 -26.82
CA CYS A 35 -0.46 -30.75 -26.95
C CYS A 35 0.75 -31.18 -27.80
N ASP A 36 0.96 -30.52 -28.94
CA ASP A 36 2.20 -30.67 -29.69
C ASP A 36 3.29 -29.84 -29.01
N LEU A 37 4.09 -30.51 -28.18
CA LEU A 37 5.18 -29.88 -27.43
C LEU A 37 6.22 -29.22 -28.34
N LYS A 38 6.45 -29.78 -29.54
CA LYS A 38 7.40 -29.22 -30.50
C LYS A 38 6.86 -27.91 -31.06
N GLN A 39 5.58 -27.86 -31.44
CA GLN A 39 4.96 -26.64 -31.92
C GLN A 39 4.92 -25.54 -30.84
N CYS A 40 4.58 -25.90 -29.59
CA CYS A 40 4.57 -24.96 -28.47
C CYS A 40 5.97 -24.41 -28.18
N TRP A 41 6.99 -25.27 -28.24
CA TRP A 41 8.40 -24.88 -28.11
C TRP A 41 8.80 -23.86 -29.17
N GLU A 42 8.59 -24.18 -30.45
CA GLU A 42 8.95 -23.31 -31.57
C GLU A 42 8.21 -21.96 -31.50
N ALA A 43 6.94 -21.96 -31.11
CA ALA A 43 6.15 -20.74 -30.91
C ALA A 43 6.69 -19.90 -29.74
N GLY A 44 7.08 -20.53 -28.62
CA GLY A 44 7.70 -19.88 -27.49
C GLY A 44 9.04 -19.23 -27.85
N VAL A 45 9.91 -19.96 -28.56
CA VAL A 45 11.19 -19.46 -29.06
C VAL A 45 10.99 -18.23 -29.96
N ARG A 46 10.09 -18.30 -30.96
CA ARG A 46 9.78 -17.16 -31.84
C ARG A 46 9.31 -15.93 -31.06
N THR A 47 8.46 -16.14 -30.05
CA THR A 47 7.94 -15.05 -29.20
C THR A 47 9.05 -14.42 -28.35
N ALA A 48 9.92 -15.24 -27.75
CA ALA A 48 11.05 -14.76 -26.96
C ALA A 48 12.05 -13.97 -27.82
N GLU A 49 12.40 -14.46 -29.00
CA GLU A 49 13.28 -13.76 -29.95
C GLU A 49 12.69 -12.42 -30.42
N SER A 50 11.36 -12.36 -30.61
CA SER A 50 10.65 -11.12 -30.95
C SER A 50 10.72 -10.09 -29.82
N MET A 51 10.53 -10.52 -28.57
CA MET A 51 10.64 -9.65 -27.39
C MET A 51 12.07 -9.13 -27.18
N LEU A 52 13.08 -9.99 -27.33
CA LEU A 52 14.49 -9.58 -27.22
C LEU A 52 14.86 -8.53 -28.27
N ARG A 53 14.41 -8.72 -29.52
CA ARG A 53 14.58 -7.73 -30.60
C ARG A 53 13.88 -6.41 -30.28
N LYS A 54 12.66 -6.46 -29.76
CA LYS A 54 11.87 -5.27 -29.40
C LYS A 54 12.54 -4.41 -28.32
N HIS A 55 13.31 -5.03 -27.41
CA HIS A 55 13.97 -4.34 -26.30
C HIS A 55 15.45 -4.02 -26.55
N SER A 56 15.91 -4.08 -27.81
CA SER A 56 17.28 -3.73 -28.20
C SER A 56 18.37 -4.48 -27.42
N VAL A 57 18.08 -5.70 -26.97
CA VAL A 57 19.11 -6.60 -26.45
C VAL A 57 19.96 -7.01 -27.65
N SER A 58 21.24 -6.61 -27.64
CA SER A 58 22.23 -6.84 -28.71
C SER A 58 22.13 -8.25 -29.30
N GLU A 59 22.21 -8.37 -30.63
CA GLU A 59 21.88 -9.55 -31.45
C GLU A 59 21.85 -10.86 -30.66
N PRO A 60 20.66 -11.37 -30.29
CA PRO A 60 20.58 -12.63 -29.60
C PRO A 60 21.06 -13.72 -30.56
N LYS A 61 22.15 -14.40 -30.19
CA LYS A 61 22.46 -15.71 -30.75
C LYS A 61 21.18 -16.53 -30.71
N SER A 62 20.82 -17.18 -31.82
CA SER A 62 19.61 -18.00 -31.90
C SER A 62 19.53 -18.92 -30.68
N PHE A 63 18.35 -19.09 -30.08
CA PHE A 63 18.21 -20.00 -28.94
C PHE A 63 18.73 -21.41 -29.27
N ALA A 64 18.67 -21.83 -30.53
CA ALA A 64 19.26 -23.08 -31.00
C ALA A 64 20.80 -23.11 -30.86
N GLU A 65 21.49 -22.01 -31.18
CA GLU A 65 22.94 -21.88 -30.96
C GLU A 65 23.27 -21.74 -29.48
N HIS A 66 22.40 -21.08 -28.71
CA HIS A 66 22.62 -20.89 -27.28
C HIS A 66 22.51 -22.20 -26.49
N PHE A 67 21.48 -23.02 -26.78
CA PHE A 67 21.25 -24.30 -26.14
C PHE A 67 22.03 -25.47 -26.75
N SER A 68 22.75 -25.28 -27.87
CA SER A 68 23.69 -26.28 -28.37
C SER A 68 24.99 -26.33 -27.58
N ARG A 69 25.25 -25.34 -26.72
CA ARG A 69 26.43 -25.30 -25.85
C ARG A 69 26.30 -26.34 -24.74
N PRO A 70 27.35 -27.11 -24.44
CA PRO A 70 27.30 -28.11 -23.36
C PRO A 70 27.02 -27.43 -22.02
N ASN A 71 26.20 -28.09 -21.20
CA ASN A 71 25.73 -27.62 -19.88
C ASN A 71 24.80 -26.40 -19.87
N VAL A 72 24.38 -25.88 -21.03
CA VAL A 72 23.41 -24.78 -21.13
C VAL A 72 22.02 -25.34 -21.40
N ASP A 73 21.04 -24.97 -20.57
CA ASP A 73 19.62 -25.31 -20.77
C ASP A 73 18.73 -24.17 -20.26
N LEU A 74 17.41 -24.35 -20.33
CA LEU A 74 16.42 -23.34 -19.92
C LEU A 74 16.55 -22.88 -18.46
N LEU A 75 17.05 -23.75 -17.59
CA LEU A 75 17.27 -23.48 -16.16
C LEU A 75 18.73 -23.09 -15.87
N ARG A 76 19.62 -23.16 -16.88
CA ARG A 76 21.04 -22.81 -16.84
C ARG A 76 21.42 -22.02 -18.10
N PRO A 77 20.87 -20.81 -18.31
CA PRO A 77 21.13 -20.03 -19.53
C PRO A 77 22.62 -19.67 -19.71
N PHE A 78 23.42 -19.68 -18.65
CA PHE A 78 24.85 -19.41 -18.73
C PHE A 78 25.72 -20.66 -18.56
N GLY A 79 25.11 -21.84 -18.48
CA GLY A 79 25.77 -23.08 -18.10
C GLY A 79 25.87 -23.29 -16.58
N GLY A 80 26.61 -24.32 -16.16
CA GLY A 80 26.97 -24.53 -14.74
C GLY A 80 26.07 -25.50 -13.97
N LYS A 81 26.04 -25.35 -12.63
CA LYS A 81 25.23 -26.17 -11.71
C LYS A 81 23.79 -25.64 -11.67
N TYR A 82 22.82 -26.54 -11.46
CA TYR A 82 21.43 -26.12 -11.25
C TYR A 82 21.34 -25.24 -9.99
N PRO A 83 20.69 -24.07 -10.05
CA PRO A 83 20.54 -23.17 -8.90
C PRO A 83 19.86 -23.79 -7.66
N ALA A 84 19.20 -24.95 -7.82
CA ALA A 84 18.52 -25.66 -6.75
C ALA A 84 19.28 -26.89 -6.20
N LEU A 85 20.42 -27.26 -6.78
CA LEU A 85 21.25 -28.38 -6.28
C LEU A 85 22.40 -27.81 -5.45
N SER A 86 22.19 -27.69 -4.13
CA SER A 86 23.27 -27.40 -3.20
C SER A 86 24.29 -28.54 -3.19
N ALA A 87 25.58 -28.21 -3.04
CA ALA A 87 26.64 -29.21 -2.86
C ALA A 87 26.58 -29.91 -1.49
N GLU A 88 25.69 -29.46 -0.60
CA GLU A 88 25.40 -30.13 0.66
C GLU A 88 24.58 -31.39 0.36
N ASN A 89 25.16 -32.56 0.67
CA ASN A 89 24.44 -33.84 0.67
C ASN A 89 23.09 -33.64 1.37
N ASP A 90 22.01 -33.87 0.65
CA ASP A 90 20.67 -33.89 1.21
C ASP A 90 20.65 -34.89 2.38
N ARG A 91 20.57 -34.38 3.61
CA ARG A 91 20.57 -35.21 4.83
C ARG A 91 19.36 -36.14 4.92
N SER A 92 18.36 -35.95 4.04
CA SER A 92 17.22 -36.88 3.92
C SER A 92 17.53 -38.15 3.11
N LEU A 93 18.69 -38.20 2.44
CA LEU A 93 19.18 -39.36 1.69
C LEU A 93 20.31 -40.13 2.40
N ALA A 94 20.53 -39.91 3.71
CA ALA A 94 21.42 -40.74 4.50
C ALA A 94 20.84 -42.16 4.65
N SER A 95 21.30 -43.03 3.75
CA SER A 95 21.21 -44.49 3.69
C SER A 95 20.55 -45.22 4.87
N THR A 96 19.29 -45.63 4.70
CA THR A 96 18.86 -46.95 5.17
C THR A 96 19.59 -47.99 4.35
N SER A 97 20.46 -48.77 4.97
CA SER A 97 21.09 -49.95 4.37
C SER A 97 20.06 -51.06 4.19
N PRO A 98 19.88 -51.60 2.96
CA PRO A 98 19.33 -52.92 2.78
C PRO A 98 20.45 -53.89 2.40
N THR A 99 20.42 -55.02 3.08
CA THR A 99 21.15 -56.26 2.79
C THR A 99 21.03 -56.67 1.32
N ASP A 100 22.15 -57.09 0.74
CA ASP A 100 22.28 -57.91 -0.47
C ASP A 100 21.34 -59.14 -0.45
N PRO A 101 20.92 -59.74 -1.61
CA PRO A 101 21.87 -60.12 -2.66
C PRO A 101 21.40 -60.09 -4.14
N SER A 102 22.43 -60.13 -5.00
CA SER A 102 22.59 -60.92 -6.23
C SER A 102 22.35 -60.26 -7.62
N SER A 103 23.47 -60.26 -8.37
CA SER A 103 23.67 -60.35 -9.82
C SER A 103 22.96 -59.35 -10.75
N VAL A 104 23.71 -58.52 -11.48
CA VAL A 104 24.03 -58.74 -12.92
C VAL A 104 25.31 -57.99 -13.27
N ASP A 105 26.16 -58.70 -14.01
CA ASP A 105 27.46 -58.35 -14.57
C ASP A 105 27.33 -57.43 -15.81
N MET A 106 28.05 -56.30 -15.84
CA MET A 106 28.44 -55.63 -17.09
C MET A 106 29.77 -54.86 -16.90
N SER A 107 30.75 -55.32 -17.66
CA SER A 107 32.16 -54.97 -17.66
C SER A 107 32.48 -53.64 -18.37
N ILE A 108 33.19 -52.74 -17.68
CA ILE A 108 33.95 -51.62 -18.30
C ILE A 108 35.30 -51.48 -17.58
N ASN A 109 36.35 -51.35 -18.41
CA ASN A 109 37.79 -51.30 -18.13
C ASN A 109 38.28 -50.25 -17.10
N PRO A 110 39.52 -50.39 -16.58
CA PRO A 110 39.90 -49.88 -15.27
C PRO A 110 40.30 -48.41 -15.30
N VAL A 111 39.55 -47.58 -14.57
CA VAL A 111 40.02 -46.29 -14.09
C VAL A 111 40.78 -46.56 -12.79
N SER A 112 42.02 -46.08 -12.72
CA SER A 112 42.88 -46.15 -11.53
C SER A 112 42.08 -45.90 -10.25
N GLN A 113 42.03 -46.90 -9.37
CA GLN A 113 41.41 -46.78 -8.04
C GLN A 113 42.08 -45.63 -7.29
N PHE A 114 41.40 -44.49 -7.22
CA PHE A 114 41.72 -43.44 -6.28
C PHE A 114 41.29 -43.96 -4.91
N ASP A 115 42.25 -44.19 -4.03
CA ASP A 115 42.01 -44.63 -2.66
C ASP A 115 41.39 -43.49 -1.85
N TYR A 116 40.06 -43.38 -1.94
CA TYR A 116 39.25 -42.43 -1.20
C TYR A 116 39.46 -42.56 0.32
N GLN A 117 39.80 -43.75 0.80
CA GLN A 117 39.98 -43.99 2.23
C GLN A 117 41.27 -43.34 2.73
N ALA A 118 42.37 -43.52 2.00
CA ALA A 118 43.65 -42.86 2.32
C ALA A 118 43.56 -41.32 2.25
N ALA A 119 42.78 -40.77 1.31
CA ALA A 119 42.54 -39.33 1.22
C ALA A 119 41.70 -38.80 2.39
N LEU A 120 40.71 -39.57 2.84
CA LEU A 120 39.84 -39.21 3.96
C LEU A 120 40.61 -39.26 5.29
N ASP A 121 41.41 -40.29 5.52
CA ASP A 121 42.21 -40.46 6.74
C ASP A 121 43.31 -39.37 6.84
N LYS A 122 43.86 -38.95 5.70
CA LYS A 122 44.79 -37.81 5.63
C LYS A 122 44.11 -36.46 5.93
N ALA A 123 42.86 -36.28 5.52
CA ALA A 123 42.11 -35.06 5.85
C ALA A 123 41.68 -35.04 7.32
N GLN A 124 41.33 -36.20 7.89
CA GLN A 124 40.91 -36.31 9.30
C GLN A 124 42.07 -36.14 10.29
N SER A 125 43.27 -36.61 9.95
CA SER A 125 44.47 -36.43 10.79
C SER A 125 44.99 -34.99 10.85
N VAL A 126 44.69 -34.17 9.83
CA VAL A 126 45.01 -32.73 9.85
C VAL A 126 44.00 -31.91 10.66
N ALA A 127 42.78 -32.43 10.85
CA ALA A 127 41.71 -31.71 11.56
C ALA A 127 41.77 -31.86 13.10
N THR A 128 42.68 -32.67 13.65
CA THR A 128 42.66 -33.03 15.09
C THR A 128 43.55 -32.17 16.00
N SER A 129 44.23 -31.13 15.51
CA SER A 129 45.17 -30.33 16.34
C SER A 129 44.81 -28.87 16.59
N SER A 130 43.66 -28.37 16.12
CA SER A 130 43.23 -27.01 16.49
C SER A 130 42.44 -27.01 17.79
N GLU A 131 42.90 -26.26 18.79
CA GLU A 131 42.15 -26.03 20.03
C GLU A 131 40.70 -25.60 19.72
N PRO A 132 39.71 -26.12 20.47
CA PRO A 132 38.30 -25.82 20.21
C PRO A 132 38.07 -24.30 20.31
N HIS A 133 37.76 -23.67 19.18
CA HIS A 133 37.53 -22.23 19.13
C HIS A 133 36.39 -21.85 20.08
N SER A 134 36.72 -21.12 21.15
CA SER A 134 35.71 -20.56 22.03
C SER A 134 34.88 -19.53 21.28
N VAL A 135 33.56 -19.66 21.38
CA VAL A 135 32.57 -18.75 20.78
C VAL A 135 32.47 -17.43 21.58
N PHE A 136 33.14 -17.36 22.74
CA PHE A 136 33.15 -16.22 23.64
C PHE A 136 34.53 -15.54 23.67
N ALA A 137 34.57 -14.24 23.90
CA ALA A 137 35.77 -13.44 24.10
C ALA A 137 35.52 -12.38 25.18
N SER A 138 36.54 -12.01 25.95
CA SER A 138 36.42 -10.95 26.96
C SER A 138 36.48 -9.57 26.30
N ILE A 139 35.56 -8.66 26.66
CA ILE A 139 35.48 -7.32 26.07
C ILE A 139 36.37 -6.31 26.82
N ASP A 140 36.59 -6.54 28.12
CA ASP A 140 37.14 -5.57 29.06
C ASP A 140 38.09 -6.21 30.08
N SER A 141 38.89 -5.37 30.76
CA SER A 141 39.81 -5.76 31.84
C SER A 141 39.13 -6.40 33.03
N ASP A 142 37.80 -6.25 33.14
CA ASP A 142 36.96 -6.84 34.18
C ASP A 142 36.58 -8.30 33.87
N GLY A 143 37.04 -8.84 32.74
CA GLY A 143 36.89 -10.25 32.38
C GLY A 143 35.49 -10.64 31.93
N ARG A 144 34.63 -9.70 31.50
CA ARG A 144 33.28 -10.06 31.03
C ARG A 144 33.36 -10.76 29.68
N VAL A 145 33.06 -12.05 29.70
CA VAL A 145 33.06 -12.88 28.50
C VAL A 145 31.74 -12.73 27.76
N CYS A 146 31.80 -12.22 26.54
CA CYS A 146 30.66 -12.05 25.67
C CYS A 146 30.85 -12.88 24.41
N HIS A 147 29.74 -13.28 23.79
CA HIS A 147 29.79 -14.01 22.53
C HIS A 147 30.46 -13.15 21.45
N LYS A 148 31.43 -13.68 20.70
CA LYS A 148 32.23 -12.93 19.70
C LYS A 148 31.34 -12.17 18.70
N LYS A 149 30.24 -12.78 18.24
CA LYS A 149 29.21 -12.13 17.41
C LYS A 149 28.58 -10.87 18.05
N THR A 150 28.36 -10.85 19.36
CA THR A 150 27.83 -9.69 20.09
C THR A 150 28.87 -8.58 20.13
N ILE A 151 30.15 -8.92 20.36
CA ILE A 151 31.25 -7.95 20.36
C ILE A 151 31.36 -7.28 18.99
N VAL A 152 31.35 -8.08 17.92
CA VAL A 152 31.37 -7.58 16.54
C VAL A 152 30.16 -6.71 16.26
N ARG A 153 28.95 -7.09 16.72
CA ARG A 153 27.75 -6.27 16.51
C ARG A 153 27.78 -4.95 17.26
N THR A 154 28.24 -4.93 18.51
CA THR A 154 28.30 -3.71 19.33
C THR A 154 29.35 -2.74 18.82
N TYR A 155 30.48 -3.24 18.30
CA TYR A 155 31.56 -2.38 17.81
C TYR A 155 31.40 -1.96 16.34
N PHE A 156 30.76 -2.76 15.49
CA PHE A 156 30.74 -2.52 14.04
C PHE A 156 29.36 -2.19 13.45
N ASP A 157 28.26 -2.26 14.19
CA ASP A 157 26.92 -1.94 13.67
C ASP A 157 26.29 -0.73 14.41
N MET A 158 26.74 0.48 14.04
CA MET A 158 26.20 1.75 14.57
C MET A 158 24.75 2.06 14.11
N THR A 159 24.12 1.20 13.31
CA THR A 159 22.86 1.54 12.62
C THR A 159 21.60 0.87 13.17
N GLN A 160 21.68 0.02 14.20
CA GLN A 160 20.50 -0.70 14.69
C GLN A 160 19.81 -0.10 15.91
N ASN A 161 18.58 0.34 15.69
CA ASN A 161 17.57 0.66 16.69
C ASN A 161 17.09 -0.63 17.39
N ILE A 162 17.31 -0.76 18.70
CA ILE A 162 17.15 -1.99 19.52
C ILE A 162 15.67 -2.40 19.78
N HIS A 163 14.67 -1.67 19.30
CA HIS A 163 13.34 -1.69 19.94
C HIS A 163 12.14 -2.25 19.17
N SER A 164 12.28 -3.34 18.40
CA SER A 164 11.08 -4.15 18.10
C SER A 164 11.35 -5.64 17.91
N SER A 165 10.85 -6.48 18.83
CA SER A 165 10.80 -7.93 18.68
C SER A 165 9.61 -8.49 19.47
N HIS A 166 8.56 -8.89 18.75
CA HIS A 166 7.41 -9.62 19.31
C HIS A 166 7.38 -11.11 18.96
N ASP A 167 8.44 -11.67 18.35
CA ASP A 167 8.44 -13.10 18.01
C ASP A 167 9.38 -13.92 18.92
N ARG A 168 8.78 -14.81 19.71
CA ARG A 168 9.44 -15.65 20.73
C ARG A 168 9.87 -17.00 20.15
N LEU A 169 9.15 -17.54 19.18
CA LEU A 169 9.37 -18.89 18.67
C LEU A 169 10.59 -18.97 17.73
N GLN A 170 10.88 -17.89 17.00
CA GLN A 170 12.09 -17.81 16.16
C GLN A 170 13.39 -17.70 16.98
N ARG A 171 13.34 -17.11 18.19
CA ARG A 171 14.51 -16.99 19.09
C ARG A 171 14.93 -18.33 19.70
N VAL A 172 13.97 -19.19 20.04
CA VAL A 172 14.24 -20.49 20.68
C VAL A 172 14.98 -21.45 19.74
N ARG A 173 14.92 -21.22 18.42
CA ARG A 173 15.56 -22.06 17.40
C ARG A 173 16.88 -21.51 16.86
N GLY A 174 17.44 -20.45 17.45
CA GLY A 174 18.75 -19.91 17.06
C GLY A 174 18.81 -19.20 15.69
N PHE A 175 17.67 -19.02 15.01
CA PHE A 175 17.61 -18.25 13.77
C PHE A 175 17.61 -16.75 14.07
N THR A 176 18.67 -16.04 13.68
CA THR A 176 18.64 -14.58 13.65
C THR A 176 17.81 -14.09 12.47
N ILE A 177 16.90 -13.16 12.74
CA ILE A 177 16.22 -12.33 11.74
C ILE A 177 17.30 -11.59 10.96
N GLY A 178 17.33 -11.84 9.65
CA GLY A 178 18.41 -11.45 8.76
C GLY A 178 18.81 -12.66 7.92
N GLY A 179 17.87 -13.19 7.14
CA GLY A 179 18.24 -14.08 6.05
C GLY A 179 19.22 -13.34 5.16
N LYS A 180 20.46 -13.82 5.11
CA LYS A 180 21.37 -13.48 4.03
C LYS A 180 20.72 -13.99 2.75
N THR A 181 19.98 -13.16 2.03
CA THR A 181 19.92 -13.30 0.58
C THR A 181 21.35 -13.03 0.12
N TRP A 182 22.03 -14.07 -0.35
CA TRP A 182 23.42 -14.07 -0.82
C TRP A 182 23.64 -13.25 -2.12
N GLU A 183 22.68 -12.39 -2.49
CA GLU A 183 22.75 -11.46 -3.62
C GLU A 183 22.26 -10.07 -3.18
N ARG A 184 22.83 -9.55 -2.10
CA ARG A 184 23.00 -8.09 -2.02
C ARG A 184 24.45 -7.82 -2.34
N GLU A 185 24.71 -7.52 -3.60
CA GLU A 185 25.71 -6.49 -3.85
C GLU A 185 25.16 -5.25 -3.13
N ASP A 186 25.67 -5.00 -1.94
CA ASP A 186 25.61 -3.65 -1.39
C ASP A 186 26.28 -2.79 -2.47
N VAL A 187 25.46 -2.10 -3.27
CA VAL A 187 25.97 -1.11 -4.22
C VAL A 187 26.84 -0.20 -3.38
N ASP A 188 28.15 -0.30 -3.60
CA ASP A 188 29.14 0.40 -2.81
C ASP A 188 28.78 1.88 -2.88
N GLY A 189 28.30 2.42 -1.75
CA GLY A 189 27.71 3.77 -1.67
C GLY A 189 28.67 4.87 -2.10
N SER A 190 29.94 4.51 -2.32
CA SER A 190 31.03 5.31 -2.88
C SER A 190 30.79 5.80 -4.32
N THR A 191 29.91 5.16 -5.09
CA THR A 191 29.69 5.51 -6.52
C THR A 191 28.45 6.36 -6.80
N VAL A 192 27.59 6.57 -5.81
CA VAL A 192 26.33 7.30 -6.01
C VAL A 192 26.54 8.79 -5.80
N SER A 193 26.40 9.58 -6.87
CA SER A 193 26.53 11.04 -6.79
C SER A 193 25.40 11.65 -5.95
N PRO A 194 25.72 12.46 -4.90
CA PRO A 194 24.72 13.18 -4.11
C PRO A 194 23.89 14.18 -4.92
N LEU A 195 24.34 14.54 -6.13
CA LEU A 195 23.63 15.47 -7.01
C LEU A 195 22.49 14.80 -7.79
N THR A 196 22.53 13.47 -7.95
CA THR A 196 21.53 12.73 -8.74
C THR A 196 20.62 11.86 -7.88
N HIS A 197 21.00 11.62 -6.63
CA HIS A 197 20.28 10.76 -5.72
C HIS A 197 19.98 11.46 -4.40
N PHE A 198 18.83 11.11 -3.84
CA PHE A 198 18.44 11.44 -2.49
C PHE A 198 18.73 10.26 -1.58
N MET A 199 19.48 10.50 -0.52
CA MET A 199 20.09 9.47 0.31
C MET A 199 19.60 9.53 1.75
N PHE A 200 19.91 8.46 2.49
CA PHE A 200 19.79 8.46 3.94
C PHE A 200 20.62 9.61 4.54
N GLY A 201 20.01 10.37 5.47
CA GLY A 201 20.65 11.51 6.11
C GLY A 201 20.48 12.84 5.38
N ASP A 202 20.01 12.85 4.13
CA ASP A 202 19.73 14.09 3.39
C ASP A 202 18.61 14.90 4.04
N LEU A 203 18.62 16.20 3.75
CA LEU A 203 17.61 17.14 4.24
C LEU A 203 16.52 17.35 3.21
N PHE A 204 15.28 17.48 3.68
CA PHE A 204 14.13 17.76 2.83
C PHE A 204 13.12 18.65 3.56
N ALA A 205 12.39 19.46 2.81
CA ALA A 205 11.21 20.18 3.27
C ALA A 205 9.94 19.37 3.00
N THR A 206 8.93 19.51 3.87
CA THR A 206 7.59 18.97 3.65
C THR A 206 6.54 19.76 4.43
N PHE A 207 5.26 19.52 4.16
CA PHE A 207 4.16 20.02 4.99
C PHE A 207 3.65 18.97 5.96
N LEU A 208 3.44 19.39 7.21
CA LEU A 208 2.81 18.58 8.24
C LEU A 208 1.59 19.29 8.78
N CYS A 209 0.50 18.55 8.96
CA CYS A 209 -0.66 19.03 9.67
C CYS A 209 -0.47 18.88 11.16
N TYR A 210 -0.47 19.99 11.89
CA TYR A 210 -0.44 20.02 13.35
C TYR A 210 -1.73 20.66 13.87
N ASN A 211 -2.14 20.31 15.09
CA ASN A 211 -3.43 20.70 15.69
C ASN A 211 -4.65 20.34 14.82
N GLY A 212 -4.48 19.47 13.82
CA GLY A 212 -5.51 19.05 12.87
C GLY A 212 -6.05 20.13 11.92
N THR A 213 -5.57 21.36 12.00
CA THR A 213 -6.19 22.54 11.34
C THR A 213 -5.20 23.44 10.63
N HIS A 214 -3.90 23.24 10.85
CA HIS A 214 -2.84 24.08 10.29
C HIS A 214 -1.79 23.22 9.60
N LEU A 215 -1.31 23.66 8.44
CA LEU A 215 -0.13 23.11 7.80
C LEU A 215 1.08 23.97 8.15
N GLY A 216 2.15 23.35 8.62
CA GLY A 216 3.44 23.98 8.89
C GLY A 216 4.52 23.36 8.01
N LEU A 217 5.46 24.19 7.52
CA LEU A 217 6.63 23.71 6.80
C LEU A 217 7.61 23.11 7.79
N ALA A 218 7.96 21.85 7.59
CA ALA A 218 8.93 21.13 8.39
C ALA A 218 10.18 20.83 7.55
N LEU A 219 11.35 21.15 8.09
CA LEU A 219 12.61 20.65 7.57
C LEU A 219 12.95 19.34 8.29
N GLY A 220 13.04 18.25 7.52
CA GLY A 220 13.31 16.91 8.00
C GLY A 220 14.70 16.43 7.58
N ARG A 221 15.32 15.62 8.44
CA ARG A 221 16.46 14.78 8.08
C ARG A 221 16.00 13.36 7.80
N THR A 222 16.34 12.81 6.65
CA THR A 222 15.95 11.46 6.24
C THR A 222 16.55 10.41 7.15
N THR A 223 15.70 9.57 7.72
CA THR A 223 16.10 8.42 8.54
C THR A 223 15.69 7.08 7.94
N LEU A 224 14.88 7.08 6.88
CA LEU A 224 14.47 5.85 6.21
C LEU A 224 13.87 6.13 4.84
N ILE A 225 14.21 5.32 3.85
CA ILE A 225 13.57 5.36 2.53
C ILE A 225 12.93 3.99 2.27
N LYS A 226 11.65 3.97 1.93
CA LYS A 226 10.86 2.74 1.72
C LYS A 226 10.07 2.80 0.42
N ARG A 227 10.00 1.67 -0.28
CA ARG A 227 9.11 1.52 -1.45
C ARG A 227 7.71 1.08 -1.01
N GLY A 228 6.66 1.61 -1.62
CA GLY A 228 5.27 1.24 -1.37
C GLY A 228 4.56 2.10 -0.33
N LEU A 229 3.30 1.75 -0.07
CA LEU A 229 2.41 2.49 0.83
C LEU A 229 2.92 2.50 2.27
N PRO A 230 2.61 3.55 3.06
CA PRO A 230 2.91 3.59 4.49
C PRO A 230 2.45 2.31 5.20
N GLY A 231 3.38 1.60 5.85
CA GLY A 231 3.12 0.33 6.55
C GLY A 231 3.43 -0.95 5.75
N SER A 232 3.79 -0.84 4.46
CA SER A 232 4.32 -1.99 3.71
C SER A 232 5.63 -2.50 4.32
N LYS A 233 5.83 -3.83 4.33
CA LYS A 233 7.08 -4.50 4.76
C LYS A 233 8.16 -4.46 3.68
N SER A 234 8.19 -3.41 2.88
CA SER A 234 9.18 -3.28 1.82
C SER A 234 10.58 -3.04 2.42
N PRO A 235 11.64 -3.54 1.76
CA PRO A 235 13.00 -3.27 2.21
C PRO A 235 13.29 -1.76 2.23
N SER A 236 14.13 -1.35 3.18
CA SER A 236 14.67 0.00 3.21
C SER A 236 15.74 0.15 2.13
N MET A 237 15.77 1.32 1.50
CA MET A 237 16.81 1.70 0.54
C MET A 237 17.75 2.74 1.15
N SER A 238 19.01 2.73 0.72
CA SER A 238 20.01 3.74 1.11
C SER A 238 19.91 5.03 0.30
N ALA A 239 19.50 4.93 -0.97
CA ALA A 239 19.35 6.05 -1.89
C ALA A 239 18.23 5.80 -2.92
N ILE A 240 17.69 6.88 -3.47
CA ILE A 240 16.74 6.88 -4.59
C ILE A 240 17.10 7.99 -5.58
N PRO A 241 16.96 7.78 -6.90
CA PRO A 241 17.20 8.84 -7.87
C PRO A 241 16.24 10.02 -7.63
N LEU A 242 16.74 11.26 -7.70
CA LEU A 242 15.92 12.47 -7.51
C LEU A 242 14.80 12.55 -8.54
N ALA A 243 15.03 12.06 -9.77
CA ALA A 243 14.00 11.97 -10.80
C ALA A 243 12.81 11.10 -10.36
N GLU A 244 13.03 10.04 -9.59
CA GLU A 244 11.96 9.16 -9.11
C GLU A 244 11.12 9.78 -7.99
N ILE A 245 11.69 10.67 -7.17
CA ILE A 245 10.96 11.39 -6.12
C ILE A 245 9.88 12.27 -6.74
N ASN A 246 10.21 12.93 -7.85
CA ASN A 246 9.34 13.90 -8.51
C ASN A 246 8.26 13.26 -9.40
N LEU A 247 8.25 11.93 -9.56
CA LEU A 247 7.24 11.26 -10.38
C LEU A 247 5.84 11.37 -9.76
N PRO A 248 4.79 11.68 -10.55
CA PRO A 248 3.40 11.69 -10.07
C PRO A 248 2.93 10.34 -9.47
N THR A 249 3.57 9.26 -9.89
CA THR A 249 3.28 7.88 -9.46
C THR A 249 4.39 7.31 -8.57
N SER A 250 5.23 8.17 -8.00
CA SER A 250 6.35 7.76 -7.16
C SER A 250 5.87 6.84 -6.02
N PRO A 251 6.35 5.58 -5.96
CA PRO A 251 5.91 4.64 -4.95
C PRO A 251 6.63 4.86 -3.62
N TRP A 252 7.48 5.88 -3.50
CA TRP A 252 8.39 6.04 -2.37
C TRP A 252 7.74 6.74 -1.18
N THR A 253 8.04 6.24 0.01
CA THR A 253 7.73 6.86 1.30
C THR A 253 9.06 7.20 1.98
N ILE A 254 9.20 8.46 2.37
CA ILE A 254 10.37 8.99 3.07
C ILE A 254 10.01 9.16 4.54
N CYS A 255 10.84 8.65 5.44
CA CYS A 255 10.74 8.94 6.85
C CYS A 255 11.86 9.89 7.27
N GLY A 256 11.55 10.81 8.18
CA GLY A 256 12.54 11.71 8.73
C GLY A 256 12.24 12.17 10.15
N GLN A 257 13.18 12.92 10.69
CA GLN A 257 13.05 13.63 11.96
C GLN A 257 13.08 15.14 11.70
N ILE A 258 12.16 15.87 12.31
CA ILE A 258 11.99 17.32 12.08
C ILE A 258 13.06 18.07 12.85
N LEU A 259 13.79 18.95 12.17
CA LEU A 259 14.76 19.87 12.78
C LEU A 259 14.02 20.93 13.60
N SER A 260 14.47 21.17 14.83
CA SER A 260 14.04 22.31 15.64
C SER A 260 14.85 23.54 15.23
N LEU A 261 14.20 24.53 14.63
CA LEU A 261 14.88 25.70 14.06
C LEU A 261 14.59 26.96 14.87
N ILE A 262 15.62 27.76 15.08
CA ILE A 262 15.55 29.04 15.78
C ILE A 262 16.03 30.12 14.80
N PRO A 263 15.36 31.27 14.70
CA PRO A 263 15.86 32.37 13.88
C PRO A 263 17.15 32.93 14.49
N LEU A 264 18.18 33.18 13.68
CA LEU A 264 19.43 33.81 14.13
C LEU A 264 19.27 35.30 14.40
N GLU A 265 18.47 35.96 13.57
CA GLU A 265 18.16 37.39 13.65
C GLU A 265 16.67 37.57 13.94
N THR A 266 16.30 38.70 14.54
CA THR A 266 14.91 38.99 14.90
C THR A 266 13.99 39.11 13.68
N ASP A 267 14.54 39.39 12.50
CA ASP A 267 13.79 39.48 11.25
C ASP A 267 13.55 38.10 10.58
N GLY A 268 14.15 37.03 11.11
CA GLY A 268 14.05 35.69 10.53
C GLY A 268 14.77 35.53 9.19
N SER A 269 15.78 36.36 8.89
CA SER A 269 16.59 36.28 7.67
C SER A 269 17.29 34.93 7.50
N GLU A 270 17.70 34.32 8.61
CA GLU A 270 18.36 33.03 8.66
C GLU A 270 17.86 32.18 9.83
N TRP A 271 17.84 30.87 9.63
CA TRP A 271 17.36 29.88 10.59
C TRP A 271 18.48 28.90 10.91
N VAL A 272 18.78 28.71 12.19
CA VAL A 272 19.77 27.74 12.64
C VAL A 272 19.10 26.53 13.27
N TRP A 273 19.63 25.35 12.98
CA TRP A 273 19.23 24.14 13.70
C TRP A 273 19.83 24.12 15.11
N ASP A 274 19.00 23.94 16.14
CA ASP A 274 19.46 23.97 17.53
C ASP A 274 20.16 22.66 18.00
N GLY A 275 20.29 21.70 17.09
CA GLY A 275 20.82 20.36 17.33
C GLY A 275 19.80 19.36 17.88
N LYS A 276 18.56 19.79 18.16
CA LYS A 276 17.45 18.98 18.65
C LYS A 276 16.47 18.64 17.53
N PHE A 277 15.68 17.60 17.74
CA PHE A 277 14.57 17.26 16.85
C PHE A 277 13.26 17.55 17.53
N VAL A 278 12.28 17.99 16.75
CA VAL A 278 10.92 18.26 17.24
C VAL A 278 10.26 16.94 17.62
N SER A 279 9.70 16.89 18.83
CA SER A 279 8.88 15.79 19.30
C SER A 279 7.42 16.07 18.99
N LEU A 280 6.76 15.17 18.25
CA LEU A 280 5.35 15.32 17.91
C LEU A 280 4.47 14.51 18.86
N LEU A 281 3.33 15.05 19.28
CA LEU A 281 2.35 14.28 20.02
C LEU A 281 1.44 13.54 19.03
N PRO A 282 1.35 12.20 19.11
CA PRO A 282 0.51 11.43 18.22
C PRO A 282 -0.95 11.80 18.47
N LYS A 283 -1.74 11.85 17.41
CA LYS A 283 -3.19 12.03 17.53
C LYS A 283 -3.73 10.89 18.37
N LYS A 284 -4.25 11.20 19.58
CA LYS A 284 -4.88 10.22 20.47
C LYS A 284 -5.97 9.50 19.69
N LYS A 285 -5.71 8.27 19.22
CA LYS A 285 -6.76 7.39 18.69
C LYS A 285 -7.71 7.14 19.85
N GLY A 286 -8.97 7.53 19.69
CA GLY A 286 -9.93 7.64 20.80
C GLY A 286 -9.98 6.42 21.73
N LYS A 287 -9.86 6.70 23.03
CA LYS A 287 -10.28 5.95 24.22
C LYS A 287 -10.03 4.43 24.25
N SER A 288 -8.87 4.04 24.76
CA SER A 288 -8.85 3.01 25.82
C SER A 288 -8.84 3.76 27.16
N THR A 289 -9.94 3.68 27.91
CA THR A 289 -10.20 4.46 29.14
C THR A 289 -9.66 3.76 30.40
N THR A 290 -8.56 3.02 30.31
CA THR A 290 -7.95 2.40 31.49
C THR A 290 -6.56 2.96 31.71
N GLY A 291 -6.48 3.79 32.76
CA GLY A 291 -5.35 4.61 33.12
C GLY A 291 -4.10 3.79 33.38
N ASN A 292 -3.09 3.99 32.53
CA ASN A 292 -1.71 3.98 32.95
C ASN A 292 -1.07 5.21 32.28
N ILE A 293 -0.62 6.15 33.11
CA ILE A 293 0.22 7.28 32.69
C ILE A 293 1.57 6.68 32.31
N ASN A 294 1.65 6.07 31.14
CA ASN A 294 2.93 5.70 30.57
C ASN A 294 3.63 7.02 30.23
N VAL A 295 4.77 7.25 30.89
CA VAL A 295 5.72 8.29 30.52
C VAL A 295 5.84 8.27 28.99
N PRO A 296 5.63 9.40 28.29
CA PRO A 296 5.69 9.45 26.83
C PRO A 296 7.09 9.03 26.39
N GLN A 297 7.28 7.74 26.09
CA GLN A 297 8.49 7.24 25.45
C GLN A 297 8.68 8.06 24.17
N MET A 298 9.89 8.56 23.93
CA MET A 298 10.32 9.41 22.80
C MET A 298 10.16 8.77 21.40
N ARG A 299 9.22 7.84 21.22
CA ARG A 299 8.90 7.15 19.96
C ARG A 299 8.28 8.05 18.88
N ASN A 300 8.09 9.34 19.14
CA ASN A 300 7.43 10.27 18.21
C ASN A 300 8.37 11.27 17.53
N LEU A 301 9.65 10.93 17.41
CA LEU A 301 10.62 11.76 16.69
C LEU A 301 10.58 11.55 15.17
N GLN A 302 9.91 10.48 14.69
CA GLN A 302 9.88 10.12 13.28
C GLN A 302 8.50 10.33 12.68
N PHE A 303 8.47 10.91 11.49
CA PHE A 303 7.29 10.97 10.63
C PHE A 303 7.56 10.26 9.30
N SER A 304 6.50 9.93 8.57
CA SER A 304 6.57 9.34 7.23
C SER A 304 5.73 10.16 6.28
N VAL A 305 6.25 10.46 5.09
CA VAL A 305 5.60 11.27 4.07
C VAL A 305 5.85 10.67 2.68
N SER A 306 4.89 10.85 1.77
CA SER A 306 5.08 10.47 0.37
C SER A 306 6.23 11.28 -0.24
N SER A 307 7.07 10.66 -1.07
CA SER A 307 8.13 11.35 -1.82
C SER A 307 7.61 12.54 -2.63
N ARG A 308 6.36 12.46 -3.11
CA ARG A 308 5.70 13.56 -3.84
C ARG A 308 5.47 14.82 -2.99
N LEU A 309 5.45 14.67 -1.67
CA LEU A 309 5.25 15.75 -0.72
C LEU A 309 6.56 16.23 -0.10
N ILE A 310 7.72 15.81 -0.63
CA ILE A 310 9.01 16.32 -0.19
C ILE A 310 9.62 17.28 -1.21
N GLU A 311 10.42 18.20 -0.71
CA GLU A 311 11.27 19.09 -1.48
C GLU A 311 12.71 18.92 -0.98
N PRO A 312 13.58 18.20 -1.71
CA PRO A 312 14.98 18.03 -1.30
C PRO A 312 15.66 19.39 -1.11
N ILE A 313 16.43 19.53 -0.03
CA ILE A 313 17.23 20.74 0.23
C ILE A 313 18.64 20.49 -0.31
N ALA A 314 19.06 21.27 -1.30
CA ALA A 314 20.38 21.14 -1.90
C ALA A 314 21.50 21.45 -0.89
N LEU A 315 22.72 21.03 -1.20
CA LEU A 315 23.89 21.37 -0.39
C LEU A 315 24.14 22.89 -0.39
N ASP A 316 23.97 23.54 -1.54
CA ASP A 316 24.19 24.99 -1.70
C ASP A 316 23.12 25.85 -1.01
N ASP A 317 21.98 25.24 -0.67
CA ASP A 317 20.84 25.90 -0.01
C ASP A 317 20.99 25.95 1.52
N ARG A 318 22.09 25.42 2.06
CA ARG A 318 22.42 25.40 3.49
C ARG A 318 23.89 25.69 3.73
N ARG A 319 24.21 26.25 4.89
CA ARG A 319 25.60 26.40 5.37
C ARG A 319 25.84 25.47 6.55
N GLU A 320 26.83 24.59 6.43
CA GLU A 320 27.31 23.80 7.57
C GLU A 320 28.28 24.66 8.38
N VAL A 321 27.98 24.87 9.65
CA VAL A 321 28.79 25.73 10.52
C VAL A 321 29.17 24.98 11.79
N THR A 322 30.42 25.15 12.20
CA THR A 322 30.91 24.65 13.49
C THR A 322 30.27 25.46 14.61
N ARG A 323 29.72 24.78 15.60
CA ARG A 323 28.98 25.42 16.70
C ARG A 323 29.82 26.39 17.55
N ASN A 324 31.15 26.28 17.50
CA ASN A 324 32.07 27.14 18.23
C ASN A 324 32.12 28.58 17.72
N ALA A 325 31.42 28.91 16.64
CA ALA A 325 31.21 30.30 16.27
C ALA A 325 30.43 31.02 17.38
N GLU A 326 31.01 32.08 17.93
CA GLU A 326 30.51 32.81 19.11
C GLU A 326 29.03 33.21 18.99
N TYR A 327 28.61 33.68 17.81
CA TYR A 327 27.23 34.07 17.54
C TYR A 327 26.23 32.90 17.59
N ILE A 328 26.64 31.68 17.21
CA ILE A 328 25.79 30.48 17.29
C ILE A 328 25.61 30.05 18.73
N GLN A 329 26.67 30.12 19.54
CA GLN A 329 26.60 29.77 20.96
C GLN A 329 25.64 30.68 21.72
N GLN A 330 25.59 31.97 21.36
CA GLN A 330 24.66 32.93 21.94
C GLN A 330 23.19 32.57 21.67
N VAL A 331 22.87 32.08 20.47
CA VAL A 331 21.48 31.76 20.08
C VAL A 331 21.06 30.36 20.53
N VAL A 332 21.91 29.36 20.33
CA VAL A 332 21.54 27.94 20.54
C VAL A 332 21.84 27.47 21.97
N GLY A 333 22.68 28.20 22.71
CA GLY A 333 23.18 27.81 24.01
C GLY A 333 24.26 26.72 23.95
N SER A 334 25.05 26.63 25.03
CA SER A 334 26.24 25.79 25.13
C SER A 334 25.97 24.30 25.35
N ASN A 335 24.73 23.89 25.63
CA ASN A 335 24.38 22.57 26.18
C ASN A 335 24.04 21.48 25.14
N SER A 336 24.51 21.53 23.89
CA SER A 336 24.22 20.40 22.96
C SER A 336 25.46 19.76 22.37
N GLU A 337 25.42 18.43 22.38
CA GLU A 337 26.54 17.50 22.19
C GLU A 337 27.09 17.46 20.75
N ARG A 338 26.45 18.17 19.81
CA ARG A 338 26.83 18.13 18.38
C ARG A 338 27.75 19.29 18.02
N GLU A 339 28.88 18.95 17.40
CA GLU A 339 29.89 19.91 16.93
C GLU A 339 29.44 20.74 15.72
N LYS A 340 28.51 20.21 14.92
CA LYS A 340 28.08 20.81 13.65
C LYS A 340 26.59 21.13 13.64
N THR A 341 26.25 22.27 13.05
CA THR A 341 24.87 22.69 12.79
C THR A 341 24.68 23.14 11.33
N TRP A 342 23.43 23.35 10.94
CA TRP A 342 23.04 23.89 9.64
C TRP A 342 22.35 25.25 9.82
N ILE A 343 22.73 26.20 8.98
CA ILE A 343 22.06 27.47 8.81
C ILE A 343 21.33 27.46 7.46
N PHE A 344 20.07 27.88 7.47
CA PHE A 344 19.20 27.95 6.31
C PHE A 344 18.79 29.41 6.06
N PRO A 345 19.13 29.98 4.90
CA PRO A 345 18.60 31.27 4.50
C PRO A 345 17.06 31.24 4.40
N ASN A 346 16.38 32.32 4.79
CA ASN A 346 14.92 32.43 4.70
C ASN A 346 14.41 32.24 3.26
N LYS A 347 15.20 32.67 2.26
CA LYS A 347 14.90 32.43 0.84
C LYS A 347 14.73 30.93 0.52
N THR A 348 15.49 30.05 1.17
CA THR A 348 15.43 28.59 0.99
C THR A 348 14.11 28.06 1.52
N LEU A 349 13.74 28.42 2.75
CA LEU A 349 12.48 28.00 3.37
C LEU A 349 11.28 28.54 2.59
N LEU A 350 11.33 29.80 2.17
CA LEU A 350 10.26 30.42 1.37
C LEU A 350 10.12 29.76 -0.01
N SER A 351 11.23 29.45 -0.68
CA SER A 351 11.19 28.73 -1.96
C SER A 351 10.58 27.35 -1.80
N ALA A 352 11.02 26.59 -0.78
CA ALA A 352 10.46 25.27 -0.50
C ALA A 352 8.97 25.33 -0.15
N TRP A 353 8.57 26.32 0.66
CA TRP A 353 7.18 26.62 0.98
C TRP A 353 6.33 26.81 -0.28
N MET A 354 6.74 27.72 -1.17
CA MET A 354 5.99 28.06 -2.38
C MET A 354 5.84 26.83 -3.30
N ARG A 355 6.93 26.07 -3.52
CA ARG A 355 6.90 24.88 -4.38
C ARG A 355 6.01 23.78 -3.82
N LEU A 356 6.07 23.53 -2.51
CA LEU A 356 5.18 22.55 -1.86
C LEU A 356 3.73 23.00 -1.87
N LYS A 357 3.48 24.31 -1.69
CA LYS A 357 2.12 24.87 -1.62
C LYS A 357 1.45 24.75 -2.98
N ASP A 358 2.14 25.17 -4.04
CA ASP A 358 1.70 25.02 -5.42
C ASP A 358 1.38 23.55 -5.75
N ARG A 359 2.26 22.61 -5.33
CA ARG A 359 2.05 21.17 -5.56
C ARG A 359 0.79 20.64 -4.88
N ILE A 360 0.49 21.05 -3.66
CA ILE A 360 -0.72 20.62 -2.93
C ILE A 360 -1.97 21.29 -3.50
N GLU A 361 -1.89 22.55 -3.91
CA GLU A 361 -3.01 23.28 -4.51
C GLU A 361 -3.37 22.70 -5.88
N ASN A 362 -2.37 22.26 -6.65
CA ASN A 362 -2.57 21.70 -7.99
C ASN A 362 -2.86 20.19 -8.01
N ASP A 363 -2.61 19.45 -6.92
CA ASP A 363 -2.88 18.01 -6.84
C ASP A 363 -3.66 17.60 -5.59
N SER A 364 -4.98 17.48 -5.76
CA SER A 364 -5.91 17.00 -4.71
C SER A 364 -5.60 15.59 -4.19
N THR A 365 -4.90 14.74 -4.96
CA THR A 365 -4.52 13.37 -4.56
C THR A 365 -3.37 13.34 -3.55
N LEU A 366 -2.86 14.50 -3.15
CA LEU A 366 -1.85 14.62 -2.11
C LEU A 366 -2.45 14.98 -0.75
N HIS A 367 -3.71 15.45 -0.72
CA HIS A 367 -4.33 15.97 0.51
C HIS A 367 -4.50 14.89 1.58
N ASP A 368 -4.78 13.65 1.17
CA ASP A 368 -4.91 12.47 2.03
C ASP A 368 -3.56 11.86 2.46
N LYS A 369 -2.47 12.25 1.78
CA LYS A 369 -1.10 11.77 2.06
C LYS A 369 -0.33 12.66 3.04
N LEU A 370 -0.92 13.79 3.44
CA LEU A 370 -0.31 14.73 4.38
C LEU A 370 -0.27 14.12 5.79
N PRO A 371 0.90 14.09 6.45
CA PRO A 371 1.02 13.60 7.81
C PRO A 371 0.23 14.47 8.80
N VAL A 372 -0.53 13.86 9.72
CA VAL A 372 -1.35 14.56 10.72
C VAL A 372 -0.90 14.23 12.14
N PHE A 373 -0.60 15.26 12.92
CA PHE A 373 -0.20 15.18 14.32
C PHE A 373 -1.15 15.98 15.21
N ALA A 374 -1.22 15.61 16.50
CA ALA A 374 -2.12 16.29 17.43
C ALA A 374 -1.57 17.63 17.87
N ALA A 375 -0.30 17.68 18.26
CA ALA A 375 0.36 18.88 18.77
C ALA A 375 1.88 18.68 18.71
N VAL A 376 2.61 19.77 18.92
CA VAL A 376 4.06 19.76 19.09
C VAL A 376 4.34 19.60 20.59
N GLY A 377 5.13 18.60 20.94
CA GLY A 377 5.47 18.29 22.34
C GLY A 377 6.71 19.03 22.82
N ASP A 378 7.77 19.02 22.02
CA ASP A 378 9.06 19.66 22.32
C ASP A 378 9.74 20.10 21.02
N GLY A 379 10.61 21.12 21.10
CA GLY A 379 11.29 21.75 19.96
C GLY A 379 10.52 22.90 19.31
N SER A 380 11.23 23.66 18.46
CA SER A 380 10.71 24.82 17.75
C SER A 380 10.09 24.42 16.42
N PHE A 381 8.78 24.23 16.42
CA PHE A 381 7.92 24.06 15.24
C PHE A 381 6.47 24.39 15.64
N PRO A 382 5.65 25.04 14.78
CA PRO A 382 6.00 25.65 13.49
C PRO A 382 7.08 26.72 13.63
N TYR A 383 7.85 26.95 12.55
CA TYR A 383 8.91 27.95 12.54
C TYR A 383 8.31 29.37 12.56
N LEU A 384 8.57 30.09 13.65
CA LEU A 384 8.07 31.44 13.90
C LEU A 384 9.24 32.36 14.30
N ALA A 385 9.41 33.45 13.57
CA ALA A 385 10.23 34.58 13.97
C ALA A 385 9.30 35.67 14.49
N ALA A 386 9.50 36.09 15.74
CA ALA A 386 8.69 37.14 16.35
C ALA A 386 8.83 38.44 15.55
N PRO A 387 7.77 39.26 15.44
CA PRO A 387 7.89 40.57 14.82
C PRO A 387 8.87 41.44 15.62
N ALA A 388 9.88 42.00 14.95
CA ALA A 388 10.71 43.07 15.48
C ALA A 388 10.01 44.42 15.23
N GLU A 389 10.40 45.49 15.95
CA GLU A 389 9.87 46.83 15.71
C GLU A 389 10.05 47.22 14.23
N GLY A 390 8.94 47.34 13.49
CA GLY A 390 8.94 47.67 12.06
C GLY A 390 8.94 46.49 11.07
N TYR A 391 9.01 45.23 11.53
CA TYR A 391 9.02 44.04 10.65
C TYR A 391 7.88 43.06 10.98
N GLN A 392 7.18 42.60 9.94
CA GLN A 392 6.22 41.50 10.09
C GLN A 392 6.97 40.20 10.37
N GLY A 393 6.64 39.52 11.47
CA GLY A 393 7.25 38.24 11.82
C GLY A 393 7.07 37.21 10.70
N VAL A 394 8.07 36.34 10.50
CA VAL A 394 8.00 35.26 9.52
C VAL A 394 7.31 34.06 10.17
N PHE A 395 6.20 33.61 9.60
CA PHE A 395 5.48 32.44 10.06
C PHE A 395 5.26 31.43 8.94
N TYR A 396 5.95 30.29 9.03
CA TYR A 396 5.80 29.20 8.08
C TYR A 396 4.66 28.26 8.51
N SER A 397 3.45 28.81 8.58
CA SER A 397 2.22 28.01 8.72
C SER A 397 1.01 28.71 8.09
N PHE A 398 0.05 27.92 7.58
CA PHE A 398 -1.25 28.42 7.14
C PHE A 398 -2.40 27.54 7.65
N SER A 399 -3.54 28.17 7.93
CA SER A 399 -4.77 27.46 8.25
C SER A 399 -5.28 26.74 7.01
N VAL A 400 -5.67 25.48 7.18
CA VAL A 400 -6.38 24.71 6.15
C VAL A 400 -7.88 24.65 6.40
N VAL A 401 -8.39 25.27 7.46
CA VAL A 401 -9.83 25.37 7.70
C VAL A 401 -10.51 25.95 6.46
N ASP A 402 -11.65 25.37 6.07
CA ASP A 402 -12.41 25.71 4.87
C ASP A 402 -11.75 25.41 3.51
N THR A 403 -10.58 24.76 3.52
CA THR A 403 -9.95 24.26 2.28
C THR A 403 -10.36 22.79 2.02
N PRO A 404 -10.32 22.34 0.75
CA PRO A 404 -10.49 20.91 0.42
C PRO A 404 -9.49 20.00 1.16
N ILE A 405 -8.31 20.55 1.51
CA ILE A 405 -7.26 19.85 2.25
C ILE A 405 -7.80 19.42 3.62
N TYR A 406 -8.51 20.30 4.34
CA TYR A 406 -9.04 19.98 5.66
C TYR A 406 -10.00 18.80 5.62
N ALA A 407 -10.87 18.71 4.61
CA ALA A 407 -11.79 17.58 4.45
C ALA A 407 -11.05 16.24 4.30
N ALA A 408 -10.00 16.21 3.48
CA ALA A 408 -9.15 15.03 3.33
C ALA A 408 -8.41 14.67 4.64
N LEU A 409 -7.84 15.66 5.34
CA LEU A 409 -7.08 15.45 6.58
C LEU A 409 -7.92 14.88 7.73
N ILE A 410 -9.20 15.24 7.80
CA ILE A 410 -10.12 14.72 8.82
C ILE A 410 -10.74 13.37 8.40
N ASN A 411 -10.31 12.79 7.28
CA ASN A 411 -10.88 11.61 6.64
C ASN A 411 -12.41 11.75 6.57
N ARG A 412 -12.88 12.90 6.06
CA ARG A 412 -14.29 13.12 5.80
C ARG A 412 -14.52 13.29 4.32
N GLN A 413 -15.54 12.62 3.82
CA GLN A 413 -16.05 12.78 2.48
C GLN A 413 -17.43 13.46 2.53
N ALA A 414 -17.71 14.27 1.51
CA ALA A 414 -19.05 14.80 1.34
C ALA A 414 -19.98 13.65 0.90
N CYS A 415 -21.06 13.43 1.64
CA CYS A 415 -22.11 12.52 1.23
C CYS A 415 -22.68 13.00 -0.11
N ARG A 416 -22.73 12.11 -1.11
CA ARG A 416 -23.30 12.47 -2.42
C ARG A 416 -24.77 12.86 -2.31
N VAL A 417 -25.53 12.22 -1.44
CA VAL A 417 -26.98 12.41 -1.32
C VAL A 417 -27.32 13.76 -0.70
N CYS A 418 -26.74 14.12 0.45
CA CYS A 418 -27.08 15.36 1.17
C CYS A 418 -25.96 16.43 1.20
N GLY A 419 -24.75 16.12 0.73
CA GLY A 419 -23.60 17.02 0.76
C GLY A 419 -22.92 17.22 2.12
N LYS A 420 -23.43 16.60 3.20
CA LYS A 420 -22.82 16.71 4.54
C LYS A 420 -21.42 16.09 4.57
N SER A 421 -20.48 16.69 5.28
CA SER A 421 -19.13 16.15 5.48
C SER A 421 -19.15 15.06 6.57
N VAL A 422 -18.99 13.81 6.15
CA VAL A 422 -19.12 12.61 7.00
C VAL A 422 -17.79 11.88 7.07
N LYS A 423 -17.43 11.37 8.26
CA LYS A 423 -16.21 10.58 8.43
C LYS A 423 -16.27 9.33 7.56
N ASP A 424 -15.17 8.96 6.93
CA ASP A 424 -15.09 7.77 6.08
C ASP A 424 -15.49 6.49 6.81
N THR A 425 -15.15 6.41 8.11
CA THR A 425 -15.57 5.29 8.95
C THR A 425 -17.06 5.21 9.13
N ASP A 426 -17.80 6.31 8.98
CA ASP A 426 -19.24 6.44 9.27
C ASP A 426 -20.07 6.63 7.99
N ILE A 427 -19.45 6.68 6.81
CA ILE A 427 -20.16 6.92 5.54
C ILE A 427 -21.21 5.85 5.24
N GLN A 428 -20.90 4.58 5.51
CA GLN A 428 -21.85 3.47 5.34
C GLN A 428 -23.06 3.62 6.27
N THR A 429 -22.83 4.11 7.49
CA THR A 429 -23.89 4.27 8.47
C THR A 429 -24.81 5.42 8.06
N HIS A 430 -24.21 6.53 7.63
CA HIS A 430 -24.91 7.69 7.12
C HIS A 430 -25.67 7.40 5.82
N MET A 431 -25.07 6.68 4.87
CA MET A 431 -25.74 6.31 3.62
C MET A 431 -26.87 5.29 3.87
N GLY A 432 -26.72 4.41 4.86
CA GLY A 432 -27.80 3.51 5.26
C GLY A 432 -29.05 4.24 5.76
N GLU A 433 -28.89 5.37 6.46
CA GLU A 433 -30.00 6.24 6.85
C GLU A 433 -30.78 6.72 5.61
N HIS A 434 -30.07 7.29 4.62
CA HIS A 434 -30.67 7.73 3.37
C HIS A 434 -31.38 6.61 2.61
N ILE A 435 -30.74 5.44 2.49
CA ILE A 435 -31.33 4.27 1.81
C ILE A 435 -32.60 3.82 2.53
N ARG A 436 -32.60 3.72 3.86
CA ARG A 436 -33.80 3.28 4.60
C ARG A 436 -34.93 4.28 4.47
N LYS A 437 -34.67 5.57 4.60
CA LYS A 437 -35.72 6.60 4.47
C LYS A 437 -36.30 6.63 3.06
N SER A 438 -35.46 6.51 2.04
CA SER A 438 -35.90 6.38 0.65
C SER A 438 -36.80 5.16 0.44
N LEU A 439 -36.40 3.98 0.93
CA LEU A 439 -37.20 2.74 0.86
C LEU A 439 -38.52 2.79 1.66
N ARG A 440 -38.70 3.82 2.50
CA ARG A 440 -39.91 4.05 3.30
C ARG A 440 -40.69 5.28 2.85
N GLU A 441 -40.30 5.88 1.73
CA GLU A 441 -40.93 7.10 1.20
C GLU A 441 -40.99 8.21 2.27
N ILE A 442 -39.89 8.36 3.01
CA ILE A 442 -39.73 9.43 4.00
C ILE A 442 -38.92 10.54 3.35
N SER A 443 -39.53 11.73 3.25
CA SER A 443 -38.84 12.91 2.75
C SER A 443 -37.72 13.32 3.71
N GLU A 444 -36.58 13.71 3.15
CA GLU A 444 -35.42 14.20 3.88
C GLU A 444 -35.08 15.61 3.43
N ASP A 445 -34.81 16.49 4.39
CA ASP A 445 -34.38 17.86 4.10
C ASP A 445 -32.90 17.87 3.65
N GLY A 446 -32.60 18.73 2.67
CA GLY A 446 -31.23 18.95 2.21
C GLY A 446 -30.67 17.85 1.30
N ILE A 447 -31.52 17.02 0.70
CA ILE A 447 -31.13 16.07 -0.35
C ILE A 447 -30.79 16.83 -1.63
N LYS A 448 -29.55 16.68 -2.09
CA LYS A 448 -29.05 17.21 -3.38
C LYS A 448 -29.27 16.23 -4.52
N PHE A 449 -29.15 14.94 -4.25
CA PHE A 449 -29.32 13.87 -5.23
C PHE A 449 -30.13 12.73 -4.62
N PRO A 450 -31.14 12.19 -5.33
CA PRO A 450 -31.94 11.08 -4.81
C PRO A 450 -31.10 9.80 -4.69
N VAL A 451 -31.47 8.94 -3.73
CA VAL A 451 -30.98 7.56 -3.65
C VAL A 451 -31.58 6.78 -4.81
N ALA A 452 -30.81 5.88 -5.42
CA ALA A 452 -31.34 5.02 -6.47
C ALA A 452 -32.45 4.10 -5.96
N GLU A 453 -33.51 3.97 -6.76
CA GLU A 453 -34.65 3.11 -6.43
C GLU A 453 -34.28 1.63 -6.48
N SER A 454 -33.48 1.22 -7.47
CA SER A 454 -33.00 -0.14 -7.64
C SER A 454 -31.57 -0.31 -7.11
N TYR A 455 -31.40 -1.32 -6.26
CA TYR A 455 -30.09 -1.77 -5.76
C TYR A 455 -29.12 -0.64 -5.35
N PRO A 456 -29.50 0.31 -4.47
CA PRO A 456 -28.62 1.40 -4.07
C PRO A 456 -27.35 0.88 -3.39
N CYS A 457 -26.21 1.49 -3.73
CA CYS A 457 -24.91 1.18 -3.15
C CYS A 457 -24.84 1.74 -1.72
N GLY A 458 -24.54 0.90 -0.73
CA GLY A 458 -24.49 1.25 0.70
C GLY A 458 -23.44 2.28 1.11
N THR A 459 -22.62 2.77 0.18
CA THR A 459 -21.60 3.82 0.39
C THR A 459 -21.95 5.14 -0.30
N CYS A 460 -22.50 5.11 -1.52
CA CYS A 460 -22.75 6.32 -2.32
C CYS A 460 -24.20 6.52 -2.79
N GLY A 461 -25.10 5.55 -2.55
CA GLY A 461 -26.51 5.63 -2.89
C GLY A 461 -26.86 5.46 -4.37
N ARG A 462 -25.88 5.32 -5.27
CA ARG A 462 -26.10 5.05 -6.70
C ARG A 462 -26.57 3.62 -6.95
N SER A 463 -27.30 3.40 -8.05
CA SER A 463 -27.65 2.05 -8.50
C SER A 463 -26.40 1.23 -8.80
N MET A 464 -26.47 -0.06 -8.48
CA MET A 464 -25.44 -1.04 -8.82
C MET A 464 -25.70 -1.77 -10.14
N ASP A 465 -26.85 -1.56 -10.78
CA ASP A 465 -27.29 -2.34 -11.96
C ASP A 465 -26.36 -2.17 -13.16
N ASP A 466 -25.80 -0.97 -13.34
CA ASP A 466 -24.85 -0.66 -14.42
C ASP A 466 -23.39 -1.05 -14.08
N GLY A 467 -23.17 -1.75 -12.97
CA GLY A 467 -21.82 -2.04 -12.47
C GLY A 467 -21.08 -0.79 -11.99
N ALA A 468 -21.77 0.33 -11.78
CA ALA A 468 -21.18 1.62 -11.41
C ALA A 468 -20.57 1.67 -9.99
N CYS A 469 -20.86 0.67 -9.15
CA CYS A 469 -20.40 0.58 -7.77
C CYS A 469 -20.12 -0.88 -7.38
N PRO A 470 -19.13 -1.56 -8.00
CA PRO A 470 -18.87 -2.96 -7.69
C PRO A 470 -18.43 -3.08 -6.22
N VAL A 471 -18.94 -4.10 -5.54
CA VAL A 471 -18.59 -4.40 -4.15
C VAL A 471 -17.76 -5.67 -4.10
N ARG A 472 -16.63 -5.60 -3.41
CA ARG A 472 -15.70 -6.72 -3.25
C ARG A 472 -15.51 -7.03 -1.77
N ILE A 473 -15.67 -8.30 -1.41
CA ILE A 473 -15.39 -8.78 -0.06
C ILE A 473 -14.00 -9.43 -0.06
N LYS A 474 -13.03 -8.83 0.64
CA LYS A 474 -11.66 -9.36 0.77
C LYS A 474 -11.29 -9.47 2.25
N SER A 475 -11.05 -10.71 2.71
CA SER A 475 -10.62 -10.98 4.09
C SER A 475 -11.54 -10.38 5.17
N GLY A 476 -12.86 -10.44 4.95
CA GLY A 476 -13.87 -9.88 5.87
C GLY A 476 -14.03 -8.36 5.80
N LYS A 477 -13.34 -7.67 4.88
CA LYS A 477 -13.52 -6.26 4.60
C LYS A 477 -14.34 -6.05 3.34
N CYS A 478 -15.20 -5.03 3.37
CA CYS A 478 -15.87 -4.51 2.18
C CYS A 478 -14.98 -3.44 1.53
N ASP A 479 -14.73 -3.60 0.24
CA ASP A 479 -14.04 -2.65 -0.63
C ASP A 479 -15.00 -2.28 -1.77
N SER A 480 -15.22 -0.98 -1.98
CA SER A 480 -16.12 -0.45 -3.01
C SER A 480 -15.41 0.69 -3.71
N ASP A 481 -15.46 0.74 -5.04
CA ASP A 481 -14.82 1.78 -5.85
C ASP A 481 -15.35 3.20 -5.54
N SER A 482 -16.50 3.30 -4.88
CA SER A 482 -17.09 4.57 -4.44
C SER A 482 -16.66 5.03 -3.05
N SER A 483 -15.89 4.22 -2.31
CA SER A 483 -15.43 4.52 -0.96
C SER A 483 -13.91 4.54 -0.91
N ALA A 484 -13.33 5.61 -0.38
CA ALA A 484 -11.90 5.65 -0.06
C ALA A 484 -11.52 4.71 1.10
N TYR A 485 -12.51 4.21 1.87
CA TYR A 485 -12.29 3.41 3.07
C TYR A 485 -12.91 2.02 2.98
N ALA A 486 -12.08 1.01 3.23
CA ALA A 486 -12.53 -0.37 3.42
C ALA A 486 -12.89 -0.61 4.89
N PHE A 487 -14.14 -1.01 5.16
CA PHE A 487 -14.63 -1.28 6.52
C PHE A 487 -14.75 -2.78 6.81
N GLN A 488 -14.66 -3.13 8.09
CA GLN A 488 -14.81 -4.51 8.57
C GLN A 488 -16.28 -4.91 8.60
N ILE A 489 -16.66 -5.92 7.81
CA ILE A 489 -18.05 -6.36 7.67
C ILE A 489 -18.62 -6.81 9.02
N ARG A 490 -17.89 -7.63 9.78
CA ARG A 490 -18.34 -8.14 11.10
C ARG A 490 -18.63 -7.01 12.10
N ALA A 491 -17.84 -5.93 12.07
CA ALA A 491 -18.04 -4.80 12.96
C ALA A 491 -19.24 -3.96 12.52
N ALA A 492 -19.41 -3.74 11.21
CA ALA A 492 -20.50 -2.98 10.63
C ALA A 492 -21.84 -3.75 10.61
N SER A 493 -21.82 -5.08 10.64
CA SER A 493 -23.02 -5.92 10.69
C SER A 493 -23.62 -6.00 12.10
N THR A 494 -22.90 -5.52 13.12
CA THR A 494 -23.35 -5.54 14.51
C THR A 494 -23.97 -4.21 14.86
N PHE A 495 -25.25 -4.21 15.21
CA PHE A 495 -25.95 -3.01 15.68
C PHE A 495 -25.25 -2.40 16.90
N ARG A 496 -25.12 -1.06 16.90
CA ARG A 496 -24.67 -0.27 18.05
C ARG A 496 -25.50 0.99 18.13
N GLU A 497 -25.79 1.47 19.34
CA GLU A 497 -26.58 2.70 19.49
C GLU A 497 -25.93 3.92 18.79
N THR A 498 -24.60 4.01 18.81
CA THR A 498 -23.87 5.09 18.14
C THR A 498 -23.77 4.91 16.62
N ARG A 499 -24.02 3.69 16.11
CA ARG A 499 -23.89 3.30 14.70
C ARG A 499 -24.98 2.28 14.37
N PRO A 500 -26.24 2.72 14.22
CA PRO A 500 -27.39 1.81 14.15
C PRO A 500 -27.49 1.03 12.83
N CYS A 501 -26.92 1.56 11.74
CA CYS A 501 -26.96 0.93 10.43
C CYS A 501 -26.15 -0.37 10.37
N THR A 502 -26.80 -1.48 10.05
CA THR A 502 -26.18 -2.79 9.80
C THR A 502 -26.03 -3.13 8.33
N ASN A 503 -26.15 -2.14 7.43
CA ASN A 503 -26.12 -2.34 5.99
C ASN A 503 -24.73 -2.75 5.49
N VAL A 504 -24.51 -4.04 5.28
CA VAL A 504 -23.24 -4.59 4.79
C VAL A 504 -23.48 -5.43 3.54
N PRO A 505 -22.46 -5.62 2.68
CA PRO A 505 -22.58 -6.58 1.60
C PRO A 505 -22.62 -8.00 2.14
N ILE A 506 -23.55 -8.81 1.63
CA ILE A 506 -23.72 -10.23 1.98
C ILE A 506 -23.74 -11.01 0.65
N PRO A 507 -22.99 -12.12 0.53
CA PRO A 507 -23.09 -13.00 -0.62
C PRO A 507 -24.42 -13.75 -0.60
N CYS A 508 -25.08 -13.84 -1.74
CA CYS A 508 -26.31 -14.62 -1.89
C CYS A 508 -26.00 -16.12 -1.72
N PRO A 509 -26.72 -16.87 -0.86
CA PRO A 509 -26.49 -18.29 -0.64
C PRO A 509 -27.09 -19.18 -1.73
N PHE A 510 -27.85 -18.60 -2.67
CA PHE A 510 -28.44 -19.30 -3.81
C PHE A 510 -27.49 -19.28 -5.03
N ASP A 511 -27.87 -20.00 -6.09
CA ASP A 511 -27.00 -20.28 -7.25
C ASP A 511 -26.56 -19.05 -8.08
N CYS A 512 -27.02 -17.82 -7.76
CA CYS A 512 -26.63 -16.61 -8.48
C CYS A 512 -25.24 -16.09 -8.09
N GLN A 513 -24.71 -16.45 -6.91
CA GLN A 513 -23.40 -16.04 -6.38
C GLN A 513 -23.14 -14.51 -6.34
N GLN A 514 -24.19 -13.70 -6.46
CA GLN A 514 -24.08 -12.25 -6.42
C GLN A 514 -23.92 -11.75 -4.99
N THR A 515 -23.23 -10.62 -4.81
CA THR A 515 -23.11 -9.95 -3.52
C THR A 515 -23.98 -8.70 -3.53
N HIS A 516 -24.88 -8.60 -2.55
CA HIS A 516 -25.83 -7.49 -2.44
C HIS A 516 -25.68 -6.80 -1.08
N TRP A 517 -26.03 -5.51 -1.00
CA TRP A 517 -26.17 -4.86 0.29
C TRP A 517 -27.35 -5.44 1.06
N LYS A 518 -27.24 -5.58 2.38
CA LYS A 518 -28.30 -6.08 3.27
C LYS A 518 -29.68 -5.50 2.93
N TYR A 519 -29.76 -4.19 2.72
CA TYR A 519 -31.04 -3.53 2.44
C TYR A 519 -31.63 -3.83 1.05
N ASN A 520 -30.83 -4.38 0.12
CA ASN A 520 -31.25 -4.71 -1.24
C ASN A 520 -31.72 -6.18 -1.35
N PHE A 521 -31.44 -7.02 -0.34
CA PHE A 521 -31.85 -8.44 -0.34
C PHE A 521 -33.34 -8.69 -0.51
N PRO A 522 -34.27 -7.93 0.11
CA PRO A 522 -35.70 -8.19 -0.09
C PRO A 522 -36.09 -8.12 -1.58
N GLN A 523 -35.60 -7.10 -2.28
CA GLN A 523 -35.82 -6.93 -3.71
C GLN A 523 -35.17 -8.06 -4.51
N HIS A 524 -33.88 -8.33 -4.27
CA HIS A 524 -33.13 -9.41 -4.92
C HIS A 524 -33.82 -10.76 -4.82
N LEU A 525 -34.22 -11.14 -3.61
CA LEU A 525 -34.81 -12.45 -3.35
C LEU A 525 -36.17 -12.57 -4.02
N ASN A 526 -36.98 -11.52 -4.05
CA ASN A 526 -38.28 -11.55 -4.72
C ASN A 526 -38.15 -11.61 -6.26
N GLU A 527 -37.16 -10.93 -6.84
CA GLU A 527 -36.93 -10.89 -8.29
C GLU A 527 -36.29 -12.18 -8.83
N PHE A 528 -35.26 -12.70 -8.13
CA PHE A 528 -34.42 -13.78 -8.65
C PHE A 528 -34.63 -15.12 -7.96
N HIS A 529 -35.24 -15.13 -6.77
CA HIS A 529 -35.45 -16.33 -5.97
C HIS A 529 -36.87 -16.39 -5.39
N PRO A 530 -37.97 -16.39 -6.16
CA PRO A 530 -39.34 -16.29 -5.63
C PRO A 530 -39.69 -17.32 -4.53
N SER A 531 -39.07 -18.51 -4.56
CA SER A 531 -39.22 -19.58 -3.57
C SER A 531 -38.23 -19.52 -2.40
N TRP A 532 -37.47 -18.44 -2.25
CA TRP A 532 -36.35 -18.33 -1.30
C TRP A 532 -36.76 -18.59 0.14
N ARG A 533 -37.99 -18.22 0.54
CA ARG A 533 -38.44 -18.35 1.94
C ARG A 533 -38.47 -19.80 2.41
N ALA A 534 -38.78 -20.74 1.52
CA ALA A 534 -38.78 -22.16 1.83
C ALA A 534 -37.36 -22.76 1.87
N ALA A 535 -36.41 -22.13 1.17
CA ALA A 535 -35.05 -22.65 0.98
C ALA A 535 -33.98 -21.94 1.83
N ALA A 536 -34.27 -20.75 2.35
CA ALA A 536 -33.31 -19.95 3.11
C ALA A 536 -33.05 -20.54 4.50
N SER A 537 -31.78 -20.62 4.88
CA SER A 537 -31.41 -21.00 6.24
C SER A 537 -31.82 -19.92 7.26
N PRO A 538 -32.18 -20.29 8.50
CA PRO A 538 -32.50 -19.32 9.54
C PRO A 538 -31.38 -18.30 9.79
N SER A 539 -30.12 -18.74 9.71
CA SER A 539 -28.95 -17.87 9.90
C SER A 539 -28.81 -16.82 8.80
N PHE A 540 -29.17 -17.14 7.55
CA PHE A 540 -29.17 -16.18 6.46
C PHE A 540 -30.32 -15.18 6.62
N ILE A 541 -31.51 -15.65 7.01
CA ILE A 541 -32.66 -14.79 7.31
C ILE A 541 -32.30 -13.76 8.38
N GLU A 542 -31.66 -14.19 9.47
CA GLU A 542 -31.19 -13.31 10.54
C GLU A 542 -30.22 -12.24 10.01
N GLN A 543 -29.26 -12.62 9.15
CA GLN A 543 -28.29 -11.68 8.57
C GLN A 543 -28.94 -10.59 7.71
N ILE A 544 -29.95 -10.93 6.93
CA ILE A 544 -30.64 -9.96 6.05
C ILE A 544 -31.75 -9.17 6.76
N THR A 545 -32.18 -9.62 7.95
CA THR A 545 -33.26 -8.98 8.71
C THR A 545 -32.84 -7.62 9.23
N VAL A 546 -33.58 -6.57 8.86
CA VAL A 546 -33.46 -5.24 9.46
C VAL A 546 -34.39 -5.17 10.67
N THR A 547 -33.85 -4.94 11.85
CA THR A 547 -34.66 -4.93 13.08
C THR A 547 -35.46 -3.63 13.21
N ARG A 548 -36.65 -3.68 13.82
CA ARG A 548 -37.43 -2.47 14.14
C ARG A 548 -36.62 -1.47 14.95
N HIS A 549 -35.79 -1.95 15.88
CA HIS A 549 -34.94 -1.09 16.69
C HIS A 549 -33.89 -0.34 15.86
N GLU A 550 -33.29 -1.00 14.87
CA GLU A 550 -32.40 -0.36 13.89
C GLU A 550 -33.12 0.74 13.09
N GLU A 551 -34.32 0.46 12.57
CA GLU A 551 -35.09 1.46 11.81
C GLU A 551 -35.45 2.69 12.66
N LEU A 552 -35.92 2.49 13.89
CA LEU A 552 -36.23 3.60 14.80
C LEU A 552 -35.00 4.48 15.07
N LYS A 553 -33.83 3.85 15.25
CA LYS A 553 -32.57 4.59 15.48
C LYS A 553 -32.02 5.26 14.22
N LEU A 554 -32.44 4.84 13.03
CA LEU A 554 -32.20 5.55 11.77
C LEU A 554 -33.23 6.65 11.49
N GLY A 555 -34.10 6.95 12.46
CA GLY A 555 -35.10 8.01 12.34
C GLY A 555 -36.31 7.64 11.49
N ILE A 556 -36.56 6.34 11.27
CA ILE A 556 -37.79 5.87 10.63
C ILE A 556 -38.92 5.96 11.68
N PRO A 557 -40.04 6.65 11.39
CA PRO A 557 -41.19 6.69 12.29
C PRO A 557 -41.72 5.28 12.56
N ASP A 558 -42.21 5.04 13.77
CA ASP A 558 -42.70 3.73 14.19
C ASP A 558 -43.85 3.20 13.29
N SER A 559 -44.68 4.11 12.75
CA SER A 559 -45.75 3.78 11.81
C SER A 559 -45.26 3.29 10.44
N LYS A 560 -44.01 3.58 10.08
CA LYS A 560 -43.35 3.15 8.83
C LYS A 560 -42.29 2.08 9.06
N ALA A 561 -41.97 1.75 10.32
CA ALA A 561 -41.05 0.68 10.65
C ALA A 561 -41.70 -0.68 10.29
N THR A 562 -40.96 -1.55 9.63
CA THR A 562 -41.45 -2.86 9.21
C THR A 562 -41.19 -3.91 10.27
N VAL A 563 -42.18 -4.77 10.44
CA VAL A 563 -42.01 -6.05 11.12
C VAL A 563 -41.51 -7.05 10.09
N TRP A 564 -40.27 -7.53 10.25
CA TRP A 564 -39.75 -8.62 9.44
C TRP A 564 -40.26 -9.96 9.99
N PRO A 565 -40.54 -10.98 9.15
CA PRO A 565 -40.42 -11.00 7.69
C PRO A 565 -41.48 -10.12 7.01
N LEU A 566 -41.09 -9.46 5.91
CA LEU A 566 -42.05 -8.75 5.06
C LEU A 566 -43.22 -9.70 4.74
N PRO A 567 -44.48 -9.25 4.83
CA PRO A 567 -45.62 -10.01 4.34
C PRO A 567 -45.31 -10.56 2.95
N LEU A 568 -45.71 -11.80 2.66
CA LEU A 568 -45.67 -12.28 1.29
C LEU A 568 -46.46 -11.26 0.45
N PRO A 569 -45.92 -10.76 -0.68
CA PRO A 569 -46.82 -10.18 -1.66
C PRO A 569 -47.90 -11.25 -1.94
N PRO A 570 -49.19 -10.85 -2.05
CA PRO A 570 -50.25 -11.79 -2.37
C PRO A 570 -49.80 -12.60 -3.58
N ASP A 571 -49.99 -13.93 -3.53
CA ASP A 571 -49.56 -14.81 -4.60
C ASP A 571 -49.96 -14.19 -5.94
N PRO A 572 -49.02 -13.96 -6.87
CA PRO A 572 -49.36 -13.37 -8.14
C PRO A 572 -50.49 -14.22 -8.74
N PRO A 573 -51.58 -13.60 -9.24
CA PRO A 573 -52.73 -14.35 -9.75
C PRO A 573 -52.19 -15.40 -10.71
N PHE A 574 -52.46 -16.67 -10.39
CA PHE A 574 -51.95 -17.88 -11.04
C PHE A 574 -51.76 -17.62 -12.53
N SER A 575 -50.52 -17.29 -12.92
CA SER A 575 -50.18 -17.19 -14.33
C SER A 575 -50.02 -18.62 -14.82
N PRO A 576 -50.77 -19.07 -15.85
CA PRO A 576 -50.72 -20.44 -16.31
C PRO A 576 -49.28 -20.81 -16.69
N SER A 577 -48.88 -21.98 -16.22
CA SER A 577 -47.55 -22.60 -16.33
C SER A 577 -46.78 -22.24 -17.60
N CYS A 578 -45.78 -21.36 -17.46
CA CYS A 578 -44.85 -21.02 -18.54
C CYS A 578 -43.70 -22.03 -18.57
N GLY A 579 -43.92 -23.14 -19.26
CA GLY A 579 -42.86 -24.05 -19.68
C GLY A 579 -42.12 -23.54 -20.92
N GLN A 580 -41.61 -22.30 -20.93
CA GLN A 580 -40.66 -21.85 -21.94
C GLN A 580 -39.68 -20.81 -21.36
N LYS A 581 -38.38 -21.11 -21.46
CA LYS A 581 -37.29 -20.16 -21.21
C LYS A 581 -37.49 -18.95 -22.14
N ARG A 582 -37.98 -17.83 -21.59
CA ARG A 582 -37.94 -16.55 -22.32
C ARG A 582 -36.48 -16.14 -22.46
N ALA A 583 -36.00 -16.06 -23.69
CA ALA A 583 -34.75 -15.37 -24.01
C ALA A 583 -34.86 -13.92 -23.56
N ALA A 584 -33.77 -13.38 -23.00
CA ALA A 584 -33.70 -11.99 -22.57
C ALA A 584 -34.10 -11.04 -23.72
N PRO A 585 -34.90 -9.99 -23.46
CA PRO A 585 -35.19 -8.99 -24.48
C PRO A 585 -33.89 -8.32 -24.89
N ARG A 586 -33.55 -8.43 -26.18
CA ARG A 586 -32.44 -7.69 -26.77
C ARG A 586 -32.74 -6.20 -26.61
N SER A 587 -31.91 -5.50 -25.84
CA SER A 587 -31.89 -4.04 -25.80
C SER A 587 -31.79 -3.48 -27.22
N PRO A 588 -32.58 -2.47 -27.61
CA PRO A 588 -32.43 -1.82 -28.90
C PRO A 588 -31.03 -1.23 -28.99
N ARG A 589 -30.28 -1.66 -30.01
CA ARG A 589 -28.98 -1.07 -30.37
C ARG A 589 -29.22 0.41 -30.68
N THR A 590 -28.72 1.29 -29.82
CA THR A 590 -28.54 2.71 -30.15
C THR A 590 -27.71 2.83 -31.43
N PRO A 591 -28.17 3.58 -32.44
CA PRO A 591 -27.40 3.81 -33.65
C PRO A 591 -26.10 4.56 -33.31
N ARG A 592 -24.99 4.06 -33.86
CA ARG A 592 -23.68 4.73 -33.88
C ARG A 592 -23.88 6.18 -34.34
N ARG A 593 -23.62 7.15 -33.46
CA ARG A 593 -23.48 8.55 -33.84
C ARG A 593 -22.34 8.67 -34.85
N LEU A 594 -22.69 9.12 -36.05
CA LEU A 594 -21.77 9.65 -37.04
C LEU A 594 -21.00 10.83 -36.42
N HIS A 595 -19.68 10.84 -36.63
CA HIS A 595 -18.83 11.99 -36.39
C HIS A 595 -19.28 13.15 -37.30
N CYS A 596 -19.91 14.16 -36.72
CA CYS A 596 -19.92 15.50 -37.30
C CYS A 596 -18.62 16.18 -36.88
N ARG A 597 -17.71 16.36 -37.85
CA ARG A 597 -16.82 17.52 -37.90
C ARG A 597 -17.71 18.75 -38.02
N ASP A 598 -17.53 19.74 -37.17
CA ASP A 598 -17.72 21.14 -37.53
C ASP A 598 -16.96 22.07 -36.58
N ASN A 599 -16.11 22.88 -37.21
CA ASN A 599 -15.75 24.27 -36.98
C ASN A 599 -15.35 24.76 -35.58
N GLU A 600 -14.03 24.99 -35.50
CA GLU A 600 -13.40 26.12 -34.85
C GLU A 600 -14.11 27.44 -35.17
N ASN A 601 -14.55 28.16 -34.13
CA ASN A 601 -14.49 29.62 -33.96
C ASN A 601 -15.43 30.03 -32.81
N GLY A 602 -14.86 30.20 -31.62
CA GLY A 602 -15.56 30.69 -30.45
C GLY A 602 -14.58 31.41 -29.52
N ALA A 603 -14.48 32.72 -29.71
CA ALA A 603 -13.68 33.62 -28.89
C ALA A 603 -14.07 33.52 -27.41
N THR A 604 -13.08 33.32 -26.56
CA THR A 604 -13.18 33.42 -25.10
C THR A 604 -13.18 34.90 -24.67
N PRO A 605 -14.13 35.35 -23.83
CA PRO A 605 -14.05 36.68 -23.23
C PRO A 605 -13.03 36.71 -22.08
N PRO A 606 -12.36 37.84 -21.82
CA PRO A 606 -11.38 37.94 -20.76
C PRO A 606 -12.07 37.99 -19.39
N PHE A 607 -11.76 37.01 -18.56
CA PHE A 607 -12.12 36.98 -17.14
C PHE A 607 -11.26 38.02 -16.38
N GLN A 608 -11.77 39.23 -16.19
CA GLN A 608 -11.18 40.21 -15.27
C GLN A 608 -11.62 39.91 -13.83
N GLY A 609 -10.91 38.99 -13.17
CA GLY A 609 -11.00 38.78 -11.72
C GLY A 609 -10.09 39.75 -10.97
N ARG A 610 -10.65 40.87 -10.52
CA ARG A 610 -10.00 41.88 -9.69
C ARG A 610 -9.91 41.38 -8.24
N TRP A 611 -8.76 40.87 -7.81
CA TRP A 611 -8.51 40.57 -6.39
C TRP A 611 -8.05 41.84 -5.67
N GLN A 612 -8.88 42.32 -4.74
CA GLN A 612 -8.52 43.38 -3.80
C GLN A 612 -7.59 42.80 -2.74
N ILE A 613 -6.37 43.35 -2.66
CA ILE A 613 -5.47 43.16 -1.52
C ILE A 613 -6.05 43.98 -0.36
N GLY A 614 -6.69 43.31 0.60
CA GLY A 614 -7.06 43.93 1.85
C GLY A 614 -5.81 44.20 2.69
N ARG A 615 -5.40 45.48 2.77
CA ARG A 615 -4.55 45.96 3.87
C ARG A 615 -5.39 45.90 5.14
N GLN A 616 -5.09 44.97 6.04
CA GLN A 616 -5.46 45.13 7.44
C GLN A 616 -4.35 45.94 8.10
N THR A 617 -4.65 47.20 8.38
CA THR A 617 -3.94 47.99 9.38
C THR A 617 -4.42 47.56 10.77
N ASN A 618 -3.50 47.09 11.60
CA ASN A 618 -3.44 47.44 13.01
C ASN A 618 -1.97 47.63 13.36
#